data_AF-A0A146MFI4-F1
#
_entry.id   AF-A0A146MFI4-F1
#
_cell.length_a   1.000
_cell.length_b   1.000
_cell.length_c   1.000
_cell.angle_alpha   90.00
_cell.angle_beta   90.00
_cell.angle_gamma   90.00
#
_symmetry.space_group_name_H-M   'P 1'
#
loop_
_entity.id
_entity.type
_entity.pdbx_description
1 polymer ?
#
loop_
_entity_poly.entity_id
_entity_poly.type
_entity_poly.pdbx_seq_one_letter_code
_entity_poly.pdbx_strand_id
1 'polypeptide(L)'
;MEEVDKIIIHSLQDIGCNISDGTDSLDTFTTELVIEAAARCLEIISPGSDIPRVLPINMAARFQVGACIANACKDLGYSGDVGYQTFLYSNVTDLRRVFIFLIEKLPRESDRAAEPEPDDPLSRLKADIGRSVRASLNSRLTLKDIVSSPFISLPLETGIIVPRDKLHLPRQEWTDYCINSLKFLPDQVPPEYLLPSTIALNARGCVARSIRKGGSKASTPEDLPLPATPPTPAPRTTKRQTTWLGQQEKILFERDIVIPQSLKKEKLVIPEINASEEGVDKEEKQRQELEALKSHIEELQTAIRNDTSELAQVRKDYESVEAELKGRVKEYEALCKALELLPNYEDNLKKVEGLITLSDKRFESLNAQWDSYKKPLTAKYEELKSKARTNDNDENSETVSALRSKLDVATKQILAKQQQMQQLQKEFDQLPKNIIRSSYTRRIMEIIGNIKKQKDEIDKILRDTKQLQRNTNGLFGTLDRLFTVVDETIFRNAKKDEHSKKAYKHLATLHTDCADIVRMVMETGAIEREIRDLQEQVENESSKKVGDNLERISADMRLLKEENVTLTRQLKL
;
A
#
# COMPACT_ATOMS: atom_id res chain seq x y z
N MET A 1 -28.31 16.10 -14.57
CA MET A 1 -27.98 14.89 -15.36
C MET A 1 -27.26 15.27 -16.64
N GLU A 2 -27.75 16.24 -17.40
CA GLU A 2 -27.10 16.73 -18.63
C GLU A 2 -25.70 17.34 -18.42
N GLU A 3 -25.44 18.01 -17.29
CA GLU A 3 -24.11 18.58 -17.00
C GLU A 3 -23.00 17.52 -16.86
N VAL A 4 -23.32 16.37 -16.27
CA VAL A 4 -22.36 15.26 -16.10
C VAL A 4 -22.03 14.64 -17.45
N ASP A 5 -23.03 14.52 -18.32
CA ASP A 5 -22.85 13.98 -19.66
C ASP A 5 -21.96 14.91 -20.50
N LYS A 6 -22.12 16.23 -20.38
CA LYS A 6 -21.24 17.23 -21.02
C LYS A 6 -19.79 17.13 -20.55
N ILE A 7 -19.56 16.93 -19.25
CA ILE A 7 -18.20 16.75 -18.69
C ILE A 7 -17.57 15.47 -19.24
N ILE A 8 -18.32 14.36 -19.28
CA ILE A 8 -17.85 13.09 -19.84
C ILE A 8 -17.49 13.25 -21.31
N ILE A 9 -18.34 13.91 -22.10
CA ILE A 9 -18.12 14.14 -23.54
C ILE A 9 -16.86 14.97 -23.77
N HIS A 10 -16.69 16.08 -23.05
CA HIS A 10 -15.49 16.92 -23.15
C HIS A 10 -14.21 16.15 -22.78
N SER A 11 -14.24 15.38 -21.68
CA SER A 11 -13.08 14.57 -21.27
C SER A 11 -12.76 13.46 -22.29
N LEU A 12 -13.77 12.87 -22.93
CA LEU A 12 -13.55 11.88 -24.00
C LEU A 12 -13.01 12.52 -25.28
N GLN A 13 -13.38 13.77 -25.59
CA GLN A 13 -12.80 14.56 -26.68
C GLN A 13 -11.33 14.90 -26.41
N ASP A 14 -10.97 15.27 -25.17
CA ASP A 14 -9.57 15.55 -24.77
C ASP A 14 -8.66 14.31 -24.91
N ILE A 15 -9.22 13.11 -24.75
CA ILE A 15 -8.56 11.81 -24.96
C ILE A 15 -8.48 11.44 -26.45
N GLY A 16 -9.10 12.23 -27.33
CA GLY A 16 -9.07 12.09 -28.78
C GLY A 16 -10.15 11.18 -29.37
N CYS A 17 -11.22 10.86 -28.62
CA CYS A 17 -12.35 10.10 -29.18
C CYS A 17 -13.08 10.96 -30.24
N ASN A 18 -13.34 10.41 -31.42
CA ASN A 18 -13.96 11.15 -32.53
C ASN A 18 -15.48 11.24 -32.34
N ILE A 19 -15.92 12.12 -31.45
CA ILE A 19 -17.33 12.39 -31.14
C ILE A 19 -17.74 13.64 -31.93
N SER A 20 -18.78 13.53 -32.77
CA SER A 20 -19.31 14.64 -33.57
C SER A 20 -19.81 15.79 -32.68
N ASP A 21 -19.51 17.05 -33.05
CA ASP A 21 -19.73 18.30 -32.28
C ASP A 21 -21.20 18.71 -32.04
N GLY A 22 -22.13 17.77 -31.85
CA GLY A 22 -23.57 18.05 -31.70
C GLY A 22 -24.36 17.10 -30.79
N THR A 23 -23.69 16.24 -30.02
CA THR A 23 -24.37 15.33 -29.07
C THR A 23 -24.30 15.87 -27.65
N ASP A 24 -25.44 16.27 -27.07
CA ASP A 24 -25.54 16.78 -25.70
C ASP A 24 -25.81 15.69 -24.64
N SER A 25 -26.06 14.43 -25.05
CA SER A 25 -26.50 13.35 -24.16
C SER A 25 -25.83 12.01 -24.46
N LEU A 26 -25.58 11.21 -23.42
CA LEU A 26 -25.01 9.85 -23.54
C LEU A 26 -25.93 8.84 -24.24
N ASP A 27 -27.21 9.17 -24.46
CA ASP A 27 -28.21 8.31 -25.09
C ASP A 27 -28.00 8.16 -26.61
N THR A 28 -27.31 9.13 -27.25
CA THR A 28 -27.01 9.09 -28.69
C THR A 28 -25.73 8.31 -29.02
N PHE A 29 -25.06 7.74 -28.02
CA PHE A 29 -23.81 7.00 -28.22
C PHE A 29 -24.08 5.63 -28.84
N THR A 30 -23.45 5.36 -29.99
CA THR A 30 -23.47 4.02 -30.59
C THR A 30 -22.60 3.07 -29.77
N THR A 31 -22.93 1.78 -29.80
CA THR A 31 -22.17 0.73 -29.09
C THR A 31 -20.70 0.67 -29.52
N GLU A 32 -20.41 1.04 -30.76
CA GLU A 32 -19.04 1.12 -31.29
C GLU A 32 -18.25 2.26 -30.65
N LEU A 33 -18.84 3.44 -30.52
CA LEU A 33 -18.23 4.59 -29.85
C LEU A 33 -18.00 4.35 -28.36
N VAL A 34 -18.93 3.68 -27.68
CA VAL A 34 -18.78 3.33 -26.26
C VAL A 34 -17.60 2.39 -26.03
N ILE A 35 -17.44 1.38 -26.88
CA ILE A 35 -16.36 0.40 -26.77
C ILE A 35 -15.02 1.03 -27.12
N GLU A 36 -14.97 1.88 -28.15
CA GLU A 36 -13.79 2.65 -28.51
C GLU A 36 -13.35 3.61 -27.39
N ALA A 37 -14.29 4.36 -26.80
CA ALA A 37 -14.03 5.28 -25.70
C ALA A 37 -13.53 4.53 -24.45
N ALA A 38 -14.17 3.42 -24.08
CA ALA A 38 -13.76 2.62 -22.94
C ALA A 38 -12.37 1.99 -23.14
N ALA A 39 -12.08 1.47 -24.34
CA ALA A 39 -10.77 0.91 -24.68
C ALA A 39 -9.66 1.97 -24.59
N ARG A 40 -9.89 3.18 -25.11
CA ARG A 40 -8.92 4.29 -25.04
C ARG A 40 -8.68 4.77 -23.60
N CYS A 41 -9.73 4.88 -22.78
CA CYS A 41 -9.57 5.22 -21.37
C CYS A 41 -8.70 4.18 -20.64
N LEU A 42 -8.96 2.88 -20.87
CA LEU A 42 -8.21 1.79 -20.24
C LEU A 42 -6.76 1.72 -20.71
N GLU A 43 -6.49 2.01 -21.97
CA GLU A 43 -5.12 2.03 -22.50
C GLU A 43 -4.27 3.15 -21.87
N ILE A 44 -4.88 4.30 -21.58
CA ILE A 44 -4.19 5.42 -20.91
C ILE A 44 -3.93 5.12 -19.43
N ILE A 45 -4.87 4.45 -18.75
CA ILE A 45 -4.76 4.13 -17.33
C ILE A 45 -3.78 2.97 -17.09
N SER A 46 -3.77 1.99 -17.98
CA SER A 46 -2.93 0.79 -17.89
C SER A 46 -2.27 0.49 -19.25
N PRO A 47 -1.05 1.00 -19.51
CA PRO A 47 -0.31 0.67 -20.72
C PRO A 47 0.13 -0.80 -20.66
N GLY A 48 -0.63 -1.68 -21.33
CA GLY A 48 -0.41 -3.13 -21.32
C GLY A 48 -1.66 -3.99 -21.48
N SER A 49 -2.87 -3.40 -21.45
CA SER A 49 -4.10 -4.09 -21.80
C SER A 49 -4.33 -4.05 -23.31
N ASP A 50 -4.00 -5.12 -24.04
CA ASP A 50 -4.30 -5.28 -25.47
C ASP A 50 -5.83 -5.46 -25.68
N ILE A 51 -6.58 -4.35 -25.59
CA ILE A 51 -8.01 -4.34 -25.85
C ILE A 51 -8.26 -3.86 -27.30
N PRO A 52 -8.95 -4.64 -28.14
CA PRO A 52 -9.25 -4.23 -29.51
C PRO A 52 -10.13 -2.97 -29.56
N ARG A 53 -9.67 -1.94 -30.28
CA ARG A 53 -10.38 -0.67 -30.48
C ARG A 53 -11.56 -0.76 -31.47
N VAL A 54 -11.63 -1.83 -32.26
CA VAL A 54 -12.65 -2.02 -33.31
C VAL A 54 -13.51 -3.23 -32.97
N LEU A 55 -14.83 -3.04 -33.08
CA LEU A 55 -15.80 -4.07 -32.78
C LEU A 55 -15.80 -5.16 -33.87
N PRO A 56 -15.53 -6.44 -33.55
CA PRO A 56 -15.55 -7.51 -34.53
C PRO A 56 -16.98 -7.80 -35.04
N ILE A 57 -17.13 -8.24 -36.29
CA ILE A 57 -18.44 -8.54 -36.92
C ILE A 57 -19.17 -9.71 -36.22
N ASN A 58 -18.41 -10.65 -35.66
CA ASN A 58 -18.94 -11.84 -34.99
C ASN A 58 -19.40 -11.54 -33.55
N MET A 59 -20.66 -11.86 -33.23
CA MET A 59 -21.26 -11.66 -31.90
C MET A 59 -20.46 -12.29 -30.76
N ALA A 60 -19.92 -13.50 -30.94
CA ALA A 60 -19.11 -14.17 -29.91
C ALA A 60 -17.86 -13.36 -29.53
N ALA A 61 -17.21 -12.76 -30.54
CA ALA A 61 -16.05 -11.91 -30.34
C ALA A 61 -16.44 -10.56 -29.71
N ARG A 62 -17.64 -10.02 -29.99
CA ARG A 62 -18.16 -8.83 -29.31
C ARG A 62 -18.37 -9.06 -27.81
N PHE A 63 -18.90 -10.22 -27.43
CA PHE A 63 -19.05 -10.58 -26.02
C PHE A 63 -17.70 -10.70 -25.31
N GLN A 64 -16.69 -11.25 -25.98
CA GLN A 64 -15.33 -11.34 -25.42
C GLN A 64 -14.71 -9.95 -25.21
N VAL A 65 -14.81 -9.04 -26.18
CA VAL A 65 -14.31 -7.67 -26.04
C VAL A 65 -15.01 -6.94 -24.88
N GLY A 66 -16.35 -7.02 -24.81
CA GLY A 66 -17.11 -6.43 -23.70
C GLY A 66 -16.77 -7.04 -22.33
N ALA A 67 -16.47 -8.34 -22.27
CA ALA A 67 -16.03 -9.01 -21.05
C ALA A 67 -14.60 -8.63 -20.65
N CYS A 68 -13.69 -8.47 -21.61
CA CYS A 68 -12.32 -8.00 -21.37
C CYS A 68 -12.32 -6.58 -20.79
N ILE A 69 -13.11 -5.67 -21.36
CA ILE A 69 -13.27 -4.29 -20.84
C ILE A 69 -13.88 -4.33 -19.43
N ALA A 70 -14.91 -5.12 -19.20
CA ALA A 70 -15.54 -5.24 -17.89
C ALA A 70 -14.59 -5.80 -16.82
N ASN A 71 -13.78 -6.81 -17.17
CA ASN A 71 -12.78 -7.37 -16.26
C ASN A 71 -11.66 -6.37 -15.98
N ALA A 72 -11.17 -5.63 -16.99
CA ALA A 72 -10.20 -4.57 -16.79
C ALA A 72 -10.73 -3.47 -15.84
N CYS A 73 -12.00 -3.07 -15.97
CA CYS A 73 -12.62 -2.14 -15.03
C CYS A 73 -12.72 -2.70 -13.59
N LYS A 74 -12.98 -4.01 -13.44
CA LYS A 74 -12.99 -4.68 -12.13
C LYS A 74 -11.60 -4.78 -11.52
N ASP A 75 -10.58 -5.08 -12.32
CA ASP A 75 -9.18 -5.15 -11.89
C ASP A 75 -8.68 -3.76 -11.44
N LEU A 76 -9.21 -2.68 -12.03
CA LEU A 76 -8.98 -1.29 -11.58
C LEU A 76 -9.73 -0.93 -10.29
N GLY A 77 -10.55 -1.83 -9.75
CA GLY A 77 -11.25 -1.66 -8.47
C GLY A 77 -12.64 -1.01 -8.58
N TYR A 78 -13.33 -1.14 -9.72
CA TYR A 78 -14.70 -0.66 -9.84
C TYR A 78 -15.65 -1.47 -8.93
N SER A 79 -16.43 -0.77 -8.10
CA SER A 79 -17.28 -1.36 -7.05
C SER A 79 -18.69 -1.75 -7.49
N GLY A 80 -19.12 -1.39 -8.70
CA GLY A 80 -20.44 -1.74 -9.24
C GLY A 80 -20.44 -2.98 -10.15
N ASP A 81 -21.63 -3.50 -10.44
CA ASP A 81 -21.81 -4.63 -11.35
C ASP A 81 -21.56 -4.21 -12.80
N VAL A 82 -20.33 -4.44 -13.29
CA VAL A 82 -19.97 -4.25 -14.71
C VAL A 82 -19.86 -5.62 -15.37
N GLY A 83 -20.53 -5.76 -16.51
CA GLY A 83 -20.42 -6.92 -17.37
C GLY A 83 -20.41 -6.52 -18.83
N TYR A 84 -20.31 -7.51 -19.72
CA TYR A 84 -20.40 -7.27 -21.17
C TYR A 84 -21.72 -6.57 -21.55
N GLN A 85 -22.80 -6.79 -20.78
CA GLN A 85 -24.11 -6.21 -21.03
C GLN A 85 -24.11 -4.69 -20.92
N THR A 86 -23.30 -4.14 -20.02
CA THR A 86 -23.17 -2.69 -19.80
C THR A 86 -22.68 -1.96 -21.05
N PHE A 87 -21.80 -2.59 -21.82
CA PHE A 87 -21.21 -2.00 -23.03
C PHE A 87 -21.94 -2.39 -24.33
N LEU A 88 -22.51 -3.60 -24.41
CA LEU A 88 -23.21 -4.07 -25.61
C LEU A 88 -24.68 -3.61 -25.70
N TYR A 89 -25.34 -3.41 -24.55
CA TYR A 89 -26.76 -3.05 -24.47
C TYR A 89 -26.99 -1.66 -23.84
N SER A 90 -25.93 -0.83 -23.82
CA SER A 90 -25.89 0.60 -23.53
C SER A 90 -26.93 1.12 -22.52
N ASN A 91 -26.85 0.68 -21.26
CA ASN A 91 -27.64 1.29 -20.20
C ASN A 91 -27.01 2.63 -19.77
N VAL A 92 -27.68 3.75 -20.07
CA VAL A 92 -27.18 5.12 -19.83
C VAL A 92 -26.76 5.34 -18.37
N THR A 93 -27.47 4.77 -17.40
CA THR A 93 -27.11 4.93 -15.98
C THR A 93 -25.82 4.22 -15.59
N ASP A 94 -25.60 3.04 -16.17
CA ASP A 94 -24.43 2.21 -15.85
C ASP A 94 -23.22 2.69 -16.63
N LEU A 95 -23.41 3.06 -17.91
CA LEU A 95 -22.37 3.70 -18.72
C LEU A 95 -21.88 4.99 -18.07
N ARG A 96 -22.78 5.85 -17.58
CA ARG A 96 -22.38 7.08 -16.87
C ARG A 96 -21.51 6.78 -15.66
N ARG A 97 -21.89 5.81 -14.82
CA ARG A 97 -21.12 5.44 -13.63
C ARG A 97 -19.74 4.88 -13.99
N VAL A 98 -19.67 4.05 -15.03
CA VAL A 98 -18.42 3.48 -15.52
C VAL A 98 -17.51 4.56 -16.11
N PHE A 99 -18.02 5.49 -16.92
CA PHE A 99 -17.22 6.58 -17.50
C PHE A 99 -16.77 7.60 -16.47
N ILE A 100 -17.59 7.95 -15.46
CA ILE A 100 -17.15 8.78 -14.33
C ILE A 100 -15.96 8.11 -13.64
N PHE A 101 -16.06 6.83 -13.33
CA PHE A 101 -14.97 6.09 -12.69
C PHE A 101 -13.71 6.05 -13.55
N LEU A 102 -13.85 5.76 -14.84
CA LEU A 102 -12.70 5.72 -15.75
C LEU A 102 -12.04 7.11 -15.86
N ILE A 103 -12.83 8.17 -15.96
CA ILE A 103 -12.31 9.55 -16.03
C ILE A 103 -11.62 9.97 -14.72
N GLU A 104 -12.16 9.60 -13.56
CA GLU A 104 -11.50 9.85 -12.27
C GLU A 104 -10.14 9.16 -12.14
N LYS A 105 -9.94 8.06 -12.86
CA LYS A 105 -8.69 7.28 -12.88
C LYS A 105 -7.73 7.68 -13.99
N LEU A 106 -8.13 8.56 -14.90
CA LEU A 106 -7.20 9.13 -15.87
C LEU A 106 -6.11 9.94 -15.14
N PRO A 107 -4.87 9.92 -15.64
CA PRO A 107 -3.83 10.83 -15.15
C PRO A 107 -4.34 12.27 -15.28
N ARG A 108 -4.58 12.94 -14.16
CA ARG A 108 -5.00 14.35 -14.15
C ARG A 108 -3.88 15.19 -14.80
N GLU A 109 -4.23 16.25 -15.53
CA GLU A 109 -3.29 17.12 -16.25
C GLU A 109 -2.09 17.61 -15.42
N SER A 110 -2.14 17.54 -14.09
CA SER A 110 -1.01 17.76 -13.19
C SER A 110 0.20 16.84 -13.41
N ASP A 111 0.03 15.67 -14.03
CA ASP A 111 1.15 14.74 -14.31
C ASP A 111 1.73 14.91 -15.73
N ARG A 112 1.04 15.61 -16.64
CA ARG A 112 1.54 15.89 -18.00
C ARG A 112 2.27 17.23 -18.11
N ALA A 113 2.14 18.10 -17.10
CA ALA A 113 2.75 19.43 -17.08
C ALA A 113 3.90 19.55 -16.06
N ALA A 114 4.86 18.63 -16.04
CA ALA A 114 6.19 18.87 -15.44
C ALA A 114 7.21 17.76 -15.77
N GLU A 115 7.63 17.62 -17.03
CA GLU A 115 9.03 17.26 -17.32
C GLU A 115 9.53 18.07 -18.54
N PRO A 116 9.86 19.36 -18.39
CA PRO A 116 11.06 19.85 -19.04
C PRO A 116 12.24 19.25 -18.28
N GLU A 117 13.10 18.50 -18.97
CA GLU A 117 14.41 18.07 -18.45
C GLU A 117 15.07 19.25 -17.71
N PRO A 118 15.28 19.18 -16.38
CA PRO A 118 16.00 20.23 -15.68
C PRO A 118 17.49 20.04 -15.95
N ASP A 119 18.13 21.04 -16.56
CA ASP A 119 19.57 21.11 -16.87
C ASP A 119 20.50 20.98 -15.64
N ASP A 120 19.95 20.88 -14.42
CA ASP A 120 20.69 20.87 -13.16
C ASP A 120 21.01 19.43 -12.66
N PRO A 121 22.29 19.04 -12.52
CA PRO A 121 22.71 17.66 -12.19
C PRO A 121 22.13 17.11 -10.89
N LEU A 122 21.87 17.98 -9.91
CA LEU A 122 21.33 17.59 -8.60
C LEU A 122 19.86 17.16 -8.71
N SER A 123 19.10 17.80 -9.58
CA SER A 123 17.68 17.48 -9.81
C SER A 123 17.54 16.16 -10.57
N ARG A 124 18.44 15.90 -11.53
CA ARG A 124 18.55 14.62 -12.23
C ARG A 124 18.92 13.47 -11.30
N LEU A 125 19.87 13.69 -10.39
CA LEU A 125 20.24 12.68 -9.37
C LEU A 125 19.07 12.38 -8.43
N LYS A 126 18.31 13.39 -7.99
CA LYS A 126 17.11 13.17 -7.15
C LYS A 126 16.03 12.39 -7.89
N ALA A 127 15.81 12.68 -9.16
CA ALA A 127 14.87 11.94 -10.01
C ALA A 127 15.32 10.48 -10.22
N ASP A 128 16.62 10.24 -10.44
CA ASP A 128 17.19 8.90 -10.59
C ASP A 128 17.13 8.07 -9.30
N ILE A 129 17.40 8.70 -8.15
CA ILE A 129 17.22 8.06 -6.84
C ILE A 129 15.74 7.72 -6.64
N GLY A 130 14.82 8.63 -6.94
CA GLY A 130 13.38 8.41 -6.87
C GLY A 130 12.93 7.24 -7.75
N ARG A 131 13.40 7.19 -9.01
CA ARG A 131 13.14 6.07 -9.94
C ARG A 131 13.69 4.75 -9.41
N SER A 132 14.91 4.73 -8.89
CA SER A 132 15.56 3.52 -8.36
C SER A 132 14.86 2.97 -7.10
N VAL A 133 14.43 3.87 -6.20
CA VAL A 133 13.65 3.51 -5.00
C VAL A 133 12.28 2.96 -5.41
N ARG A 134 11.59 3.62 -6.35
CA ARG A 134 10.28 3.17 -6.84
C ARG A 134 10.36 1.81 -7.53
N ALA A 135 11.38 1.58 -8.36
CA ALA A 135 11.63 0.28 -8.99
C ALA A 135 11.98 -0.82 -7.97
N SER A 136 12.77 -0.50 -6.95
CA SER A 136 13.11 -1.44 -5.87
C SER A 136 11.92 -1.79 -4.97
N LEU A 137 11.00 -0.84 -4.74
CA LEU A 137 9.77 -1.10 -3.99
C LEU A 137 8.76 -1.91 -4.81
N ASN A 138 8.58 -1.58 -6.09
CA ASN A 138 7.66 -2.30 -6.96
C ASN A 138 8.09 -3.75 -7.24
N SER A 139 9.40 -4.02 -7.32
CA SER A 139 9.93 -5.38 -7.54
C SER A 139 9.83 -6.30 -6.31
N ARG A 140 9.69 -5.75 -5.10
CA ARG A 140 9.61 -6.55 -3.85
C ARG A 140 8.19 -6.74 -3.31
N LEU A 141 7.20 -6.06 -3.88
CA LEU A 141 5.81 -6.09 -3.40
C LEU A 141 4.86 -6.93 -4.26
N THR A 142 5.32 -7.60 -5.31
CA THR A 142 4.51 -8.62 -6.00
C THR A 142 4.52 -9.92 -5.22
N LEU A 143 3.81 -9.94 -4.08
CA LEU A 143 3.44 -11.16 -3.35
C LEU A 143 2.27 -11.82 -4.10
N LYS A 144 2.56 -12.40 -5.27
CA LYS A 144 1.69 -13.40 -5.87
C LYS A 144 1.98 -14.70 -5.13
N ASP A 145 0.92 -15.33 -4.59
CA ASP A 145 0.93 -16.63 -3.89
C ASP A 145 1.19 -16.61 -2.37
N ILE A 146 0.38 -15.85 -1.63
CA ILE A 146 0.19 -16.12 -0.18
C ILE A 146 -0.95 -17.13 -0.02
N VAL A 147 -0.60 -18.40 0.19
CA VAL A 147 -1.53 -19.36 0.79
C VAL A 147 -1.71 -18.98 2.25
N SER A 148 -2.92 -18.55 2.62
CA SER A 148 -3.29 -18.23 4.00
C SER A 148 -3.13 -19.46 4.89
N SER A 149 -2.02 -19.53 5.63
CA SER A 149 -1.88 -20.46 6.75
C SER A 149 -2.33 -19.75 8.03
N PRO A 150 -3.11 -20.43 8.90
CA PRO A 150 -3.66 -19.82 10.10
C PRO A 150 -2.52 -19.47 11.08
N PHE A 151 -2.50 -18.22 11.51
CA PHE A 151 -1.56 -17.68 12.47
C PHE A 151 -1.82 -18.35 13.84
N ILE A 152 -1.04 -19.36 14.21
CA ILE A 152 -1.06 -19.90 15.57
C ILE A 152 -0.21 -18.96 16.43
N SER A 153 -0.88 -18.09 17.19
CA SER A 153 -0.23 -17.28 18.21
C SER A 153 0.09 -18.15 19.44
N LEU A 154 1.31 -18.69 19.50
CA LEU A 154 1.88 -19.13 20.78
C LEU A 154 2.57 -17.92 21.45
N PRO A 155 2.28 -17.64 22.73
CA PRO A 155 2.94 -16.56 23.45
C PRO A 155 4.43 -16.90 23.61
N LEU A 156 5.29 -16.02 23.10
CA LEU A 156 6.73 -16.09 23.26
C LEU A 156 7.09 -15.76 24.71
N GLU A 157 7.22 -16.78 25.57
CA GLU A 157 7.88 -16.63 26.85
C GLU A 157 9.38 -16.42 26.59
N THR A 158 9.81 -15.15 26.67
CA THR A 158 11.19 -14.63 26.57
C THR A 158 11.80 -14.64 25.16
N GLY A 159 12.43 -13.50 24.82
CA GLY A 159 12.87 -13.17 23.46
C GLY A 159 13.89 -14.14 22.85
N ILE A 160 13.60 -14.49 21.59
CA ILE A 160 14.47 -15.02 20.53
C ILE A 160 15.30 -16.27 20.90
N ILE A 161 14.77 -17.44 20.53
CA ILE A 161 15.51 -18.71 20.46
C ILE A 161 15.15 -19.39 19.14
N VAL A 162 16.14 -19.61 18.25
CA VAL A 162 16.09 -20.72 17.28
C VAL A 162 17.42 -21.50 17.28
N PRO A 163 17.61 -22.42 18.23
CA PRO A 163 18.33 -23.66 18.02
C PRO A 163 17.30 -24.76 17.87
N ARG A 164 17.35 -25.51 16.77
CA ARG A 164 16.47 -26.66 16.58
C ARG A 164 16.70 -27.77 17.59
N ASP A 165 17.79 -27.75 18.35
CA ASP A 165 18.06 -28.72 19.40
C ASP A 165 18.50 -28.00 20.67
N LYS A 166 17.73 -28.16 21.76
CA LYS A 166 18.23 -27.90 23.10
C LYS A 166 19.31 -28.95 23.39
N LEU A 167 20.55 -28.66 23.05
CA LEU A 167 21.67 -29.39 23.63
C LEU A 167 21.61 -29.12 25.14
N HIS A 168 21.38 -30.18 25.93
CA HIS A 168 21.42 -30.14 27.39
C HIS A 168 22.86 -29.90 27.86
N LEU A 169 23.39 -28.70 27.63
CA LEU A 169 24.73 -28.29 28.02
C LEU A 169 24.69 -27.43 29.29
N PRO A 170 25.72 -27.51 30.16
CA PRO A 170 25.88 -26.63 31.30
C PRO A 170 25.92 -25.14 30.90
N ARG A 171 25.42 -24.27 31.77
CA ARG A 171 25.20 -22.83 31.50
C ARG A 171 26.44 -22.09 30.99
N GLN A 172 27.64 -22.51 31.38
CA GLN A 172 28.91 -21.89 30.97
C GLN A 172 29.28 -22.21 29.52
N GLU A 173 29.13 -23.47 29.10
CA GLU A 173 29.45 -23.91 27.72
C GLU A 173 28.45 -23.33 26.70
N TRP A 174 27.20 -23.10 27.14
CA TRP A 174 26.21 -22.39 26.33
C TRP A 174 26.60 -20.93 26.07
N THR A 175 27.11 -20.23 27.10
CA THR A 175 27.61 -18.85 26.93
C THR A 175 28.80 -18.80 25.99
N ASP A 176 29.76 -19.72 26.11
CA ASP A 176 30.92 -19.75 25.23
C ASP A 176 30.54 -20.05 23.78
N TYR A 177 29.55 -20.92 23.55
CA TYR A 177 29.01 -21.16 22.22
C TYR A 177 28.30 -19.93 21.63
N CYS A 178 27.49 -19.23 22.44
CA CYS A 178 26.80 -18.00 22.03
C CYS A 178 27.77 -16.90 21.63
N ILE A 179 28.92 -16.81 22.31
CA ILE A 179 29.92 -15.76 22.07
C ILE A 179 30.80 -16.10 20.87
N ASN A 180 31.25 -17.35 20.75
CA ASN A 180 32.30 -17.70 19.79
C ASN A 180 31.80 -18.38 18.50
N SER A 181 30.64 -19.03 18.53
CA SER A 181 30.21 -19.97 17.47
C SER A 181 28.81 -19.70 16.89
N LEU A 182 28.01 -18.86 17.55
CA LEU A 182 26.65 -18.57 17.11
C LEU A 182 26.66 -17.55 15.96
N LYS A 183 26.19 -17.97 14.77
CA LYS A 183 26.05 -17.10 13.60
C LYS A 183 25.03 -15.99 13.86
N PHE A 184 25.11 -14.86 13.15
CA PHE A 184 24.09 -13.81 13.27
C PHE A 184 22.71 -14.33 12.85
N LEU A 185 21.65 -13.82 13.50
CA LEU A 185 20.25 -14.20 13.27
C LEU A 185 19.82 -14.33 11.79
N PRO A 186 20.25 -13.45 10.85
CA PRO A 186 19.89 -13.55 9.44
C PRO A 186 20.53 -14.74 8.71
N ASP A 187 21.61 -15.31 9.26
CA ASP A 187 22.31 -16.46 8.69
C ASP A 187 21.88 -17.77 9.39
N GLN A 188 21.07 -17.68 10.45
CA GLN A 188 20.48 -18.83 11.16
C GLN A 188 19.15 -19.29 10.55
N VAL A 189 18.46 -18.40 9.82
CA VAL A 189 17.12 -18.64 9.27
C VAL A 189 17.15 -18.45 7.75
N PRO A 190 16.48 -19.32 6.96
CA PRO A 190 16.39 -19.12 5.51
C PRO A 190 15.77 -17.75 5.17
N PRO A 191 16.25 -17.06 4.13
CA PRO A 191 15.85 -15.68 3.80
C PRO A 191 14.37 -15.53 3.42
N GLU A 192 13.67 -16.63 3.20
CA GLU A 192 12.22 -16.67 2.91
C GLU A 192 11.37 -16.31 4.13
N TYR A 193 11.90 -16.46 5.35
CA TYR A 193 11.14 -16.25 6.60
C TYR A 193 11.48 -14.93 7.32
N LEU A 194 12.39 -14.11 6.79
CA LEU A 194 12.81 -12.85 7.41
C LEU A 194 12.89 -11.71 6.39
N LEU A 195 12.25 -10.58 6.71
CA LEU A 195 12.49 -9.30 6.07
C LEU A 195 13.75 -8.66 6.69
N PRO A 196 14.85 -8.50 5.93
CA PRO A 196 16.08 -7.92 6.48
C PRO A 196 15.89 -6.44 6.83
N SER A 197 16.37 -6.02 8.01
CA SER A 197 16.41 -4.59 8.37
C SER A 197 17.39 -3.80 7.49
N THR A 198 17.15 -2.51 7.31
CA THR A 198 18.03 -1.61 6.54
C THR A 198 19.47 -1.61 7.08
N ILE A 199 19.63 -1.74 8.40
CA ILE A 199 20.93 -1.88 9.07
C ILE A 199 21.63 -3.17 8.66
N ALA A 200 20.91 -4.30 8.58
CA ALA A 200 21.47 -5.59 8.15
C ALA A 200 21.88 -5.58 6.67
N LEU A 201 21.10 -4.90 5.81
CA LEU A 201 21.45 -4.70 4.40
C LEU A 201 22.69 -3.81 4.23
N ASN A 202 22.80 -2.75 5.03
CA ASN A 202 23.96 -1.85 5.01
C ASN A 202 25.23 -2.53 5.54
N ALA A 203 25.11 -3.37 6.57
CA ALA A 203 26.24 -4.14 7.10
C ALA A 203 26.81 -5.15 6.08
N ARG A 204 25.94 -5.77 5.25
CA ARG A 204 26.38 -6.68 4.16
C ARG A 204 27.09 -5.95 3.01
N GLY A 205 26.88 -4.64 2.86
CA GLY A 205 27.57 -3.81 1.86
C GLY A 205 29.08 -3.65 2.09
N CYS A 206 29.56 -3.85 3.31
CA CYS A 206 30.98 -3.66 3.66
C CYS A 206 31.84 -4.93 3.52
N VAL A 207 31.27 -6.10 3.24
CA VAL A 207 32.03 -7.38 3.18
C VAL A 207 31.81 -8.18 1.88
N ALA A 208 30.90 -7.77 1.01
CA ALA A 208 30.63 -8.49 -0.24
C ALA A 208 31.55 -8.07 -1.41
N ARG A 209 32.86 -8.30 -1.29
CA ARG A 209 33.76 -8.40 -2.45
C ARG A 209 34.65 -9.64 -2.39
N SER A 210 34.02 -10.80 -2.27
CA SER A 210 34.54 -12.03 -2.85
C SER A 210 33.44 -13.08 -2.82
N ILE A 211 33.11 -13.61 -3.99
CA ILE A 211 32.58 -14.96 -4.31
C ILE A 211 31.90 -14.79 -5.67
N ARG A 212 32.72 -14.92 -6.71
CA ARG A 212 32.23 -15.21 -8.06
C ARG A 212 31.72 -16.65 -8.05
N LYS A 213 30.52 -16.85 -8.59
CA LYS A 213 29.88 -18.14 -8.83
C LYS A 213 30.78 -19.06 -9.66
N GLY A 214 31.16 -20.20 -9.10
CA GLY A 214 31.53 -21.42 -9.82
C GLY A 214 30.49 -22.47 -9.48
N GLY A 215 29.80 -23.00 -10.49
CA GLY A 215 28.75 -24.00 -10.30
C GLY A 215 29.30 -25.42 -10.13
N SER A 216 28.60 -26.23 -9.33
CA SER A 216 28.29 -27.62 -9.64
C SER A 216 27.31 -28.23 -8.64
N LYS A 217 26.60 -29.24 -9.14
CA LYS A 217 25.45 -29.95 -8.59
C LYS A 217 25.81 -30.88 -7.43
N ALA A 218 24.80 -31.17 -6.61
CA ALA A 218 24.31 -32.51 -6.23
C ALA A 218 24.21 -32.85 -4.73
N SER A 219 23.02 -33.41 -4.43
CA SER A 219 22.66 -34.47 -3.46
C SER A 219 22.66 -34.24 -1.94
N THR A 220 21.57 -34.76 -1.39
CA THR A 220 21.03 -34.79 -0.02
C THR A 220 21.66 -35.92 0.84
N PRO A 221 21.20 -36.20 2.09
CA PRO A 221 22.01 -36.19 3.31
C PRO A 221 22.20 -37.58 3.96
N GLU A 222 23.14 -37.73 4.89
CA GLU A 222 23.00 -38.51 6.15
C GLU A 222 24.35 -38.63 6.91
N ASP A 223 24.22 -38.88 8.21
CA ASP A 223 25.21 -39.36 9.20
C ASP A 223 26.13 -38.37 9.95
N LEU A 224 25.68 -38.05 11.17
CA LEU A 224 26.52 -37.71 12.33
C LEU A 224 27.22 -38.96 12.89
N PRO A 225 28.46 -38.81 13.41
CA PRO A 225 28.65 -39.05 14.83
C PRO A 225 29.39 -37.90 15.57
N LEU A 226 28.98 -37.65 16.81
CA LEU A 226 29.58 -36.75 17.81
C LEU A 226 30.89 -37.34 18.42
N PRO A 227 31.56 -36.70 19.42
CA PRO A 227 32.64 -35.74 19.22
C PRO A 227 33.93 -36.16 19.96
N ALA A 228 35.05 -36.24 19.27
CA ALA A 228 36.37 -36.35 19.92
C ALA A 228 36.96 -34.94 20.06
N THR A 229 37.27 -34.56 21.30
CA THR A 229 37.91 -33.30 21.69
C THR A 229 39.24 -33.08 20.97
N PRO A 230 39.53 -31.83 20.56
CA PRO A 230 40.91 -31.36 20.49
C PRO A 230 41.21 -30.31 21.59
N PRO A 231 42.40 -30.39 22.20
CA PRO A 231 42.86 -29.46 23.21
C PRO A 231 43.33 -28.15 22.59
N THR A 232 43.17 -27.06 23.34
CA THR A 232 43.84 -25.78 23.11
C THR A 232 45.36 -25.96 23.03
N PRO A 233 46.05 -25.47 21.98
CA PRO A 233 47.49 -25.28 22.04
C PRO A 233 47.81 -23.80 22.26
N ALA A 234 48.35 -23.51 23.45
CA ALA A 234 49.20 -22.36 23.72
C ALA A 234 50.46 -22.39 22.81
N PRO A 235 51.15 -21.26 22.60
CA PRO A 235 52.12 -21.09 21.53
C PRO A 235 53.36 -21.94 21.81
N ARG A 236 53.67 -22.88 20.92
CA ARG A 236 54.93 -23.63 20.97
C ARG A 236 55.90 -23.07 19.94
N THR A 237 56.85 -22.30 20.47
CA THR A 237 58.17 -22.07 19.91
C THR A 237 58.86 -23.42 19.67
N THR A 238 59.26 -23.73 18.44
CA THR A 238 60.17 -24.84 18.16
C THR A 238 61.61 -24.35 18.29
N LYS A 239 62.28 -24.83 19.34
CA LYS A 239 63.75 -24.78 19.47
C LYS A 239 64.39 -25.76 18.48
N ARG A 240 65.37 -25.30 17.72
CA ARG A 240 66.68 -25.97 17.46
C ARG A 240 67.63 -24.96 16.81
N GLN A 241 68.59 -24.46 17.60
CA GLN A 241 70.05 -24.63 17.42
C GLN A 241 70.51 -24.10 16.04
N THR A 242 71.00 -22.88 15.92
CA THR A 242 72.35 -22.47 16.37
C THR A 242 72.36 -21.01 16.84
N THR A 243 72.90 -20.75 18.03
CA THR A 243 73.12 -19.38 18.52
C THR A 243 74.34 -18.74 17.85
N TRP A 244 74.26 -17.43 17.62
CA TRP A 244 75.25 -16.55 17.00
C TRP A 244 76.70 -16.74 17.53
N LEU A 245 76.87 -17.07 18.81
CA LEU A 245 78.18 -17.37 19.40
C LEU A 245 78.88 -18.59 18.77
N GLY A 246 78.15 -19.61 18.32
CA GLY A 246 78.74 -20.81 17.69
C GLY A 246 79.19 -20.58 16.24
N GLN A 247 78.64 -19.56 15.57
CA GLN A 247 79.07 -19.16 14.23
C GLN A 247 80.33 -18.28 14.29
N GLN A 248 80.47 -17.48 15.35
CA GLN A 248 81.62 -16.60 15.55
C GLN A 248 82.93 -17.38 15.81
N GLU A 249 82.84 -18.53 16.49
CA GLU A 249 84.00 -19.39 16.79
C GLU A 249 84.57 -20.06 15.52
N LYS A 250 83.74 -20.35 14.51
CA LYS A 250 84.20 -20.89 13.21
C LYS A 250 84.85 -19.84 12.32
N ILE A 251 84.31 -18.62 12.31
CA ILE A 251 84.79 -17.54 11.43
C ILE A 251 86.16 -17.00 11.91
N LEU A 252 86.45 -17.06 13.21
CA LEU A 252 87.70 -16.54 13.77
C LEU A 252 88.93 -17.43 13.51
N PHE A 253 88.76 -18.72 13.17
CA PHE A 253 89.88 -19.69 13.09
C PHE A 253 90.19 -20.25 11.69
N GLU A 254 89.47 -19.88 10.63
CA GLU A 254 89.82 -20.30 9.25
C GLU A 254 90.50 -19.16 8.48
N ARG A 255 91.83 -19.10 8.59
CA ARG A 255 92.73 -18.39 7.66
C ARG A 255 93.31 -19.40 6.66
N ASP A 256 93.08 -19.18 5.37
CA ASP A 256 94.11 -18.99 4.32
C ASP A 256 93.49 -19.16 2.92
N ILE A 257 93.59 -18.10 2.11
CA ILE A 257 93.17 -18.06 0.70
C ILE A 257 94.41 -18.10 -0.19
N VAL A 258 94.46 -19.06 -1.12
CA VAL A 258 95.34 -19.03 -2.29
C VAL A 258 94.46 -19.01 -3.55
N ILE A 259 94.73 -18.04 -4.43
CA ILE A 259 94.04 -17.74 -5.69
C ILE A 259 94.58 -18.66 -6.81
N PRO A 260 93.78 -19.01 -7.84
CA PRO A 260 94.30 -18.88 -9.20
C PRO A 260 93.39 -18.16 -10.20
N GLN A 261 94.08 -17.42 -11.06
CA GLN A 261 93.63 -16.56 -12.15
C GLN A 261 93.18 -17.35 -13.39
N SER A 262 92.28 -16.79 -14.20
CA SER A 262 92.62 -16.12 -15.48
C SER A 262 91.47 -16.11 -16.50
N LEU A 263 91.22 -14.94 -17.08
CA LEU A 263 90.40 -14.70 -18.27
C LEU A 263 91.33 -14.36 -19.43
N LYS A 264 91.14 -14.98 -20.60
CA LYS A 264 91.63 -14.46 -21.89
C LYS A 264 90.62 -14.64 -23.03
N LYS A 265 90.64 -13.62 -23.89
CA LYS A 265 89.71 -13.19 -24.94
C LYS A 265 89.67 -14.03 -26.22
N GLU A 266 88.50 -13.98 -26.88
CA GLU A 266 88.19 -13.98 -28.33
C GLU A 266 89.23 -14.44 -29.36
N LYS A 267 88.79 -15.33 -30.26
CA LYS A 267 88.62 -15.02 -31.70
C LYS A 267 87.86 -16.12 -32.46
N LEU A 268 86.89 -15.70 -33.26
CA LEU A 268 86.14 -16.50 -34.25
C LEU A 268 86.94 -16.59 -35.57
N VAL A 269 87.07 -17.82 -36.10
CA VAL A 269 87.29 -18.10 -37.53
C VAL A 269 86.52 -19.37 -37.88
N ILE A 270 85.69 -19.31 -38.92
CA ILE A 270 84.97 -20.46 -39.52
C ILE A 270 85.74 -20.85 -40.81
N PRO A 271 85.91 -22.14 -41.09
CA PRO A 271 85.43 -22.70 -42.37
C PRO A 271 84.68 -24.04 -42.15
N GLU A 272 83.48 -24.19 -42.71
CA GLU A 272 83.16 -24.80 -44.02
C GLU A 272 83.06 -26.35 -44.00
N ILE A 273 81.78 -26.74 -43.95
CA ILE A 273 81.08 -27.94 -44.43
C ILE A 273 81.90 -29.00 -45.18
N ASN A 274 81.83 -30.26 -44.70
CA ASN A 274 81.55 -31.41 -45.57
C ASN A 274 80.91 -32.57 -44.81
N ALA A 275 80.05 -33.29 -45.56
CA ALA A 275 79.12 -34.37 -45.22
C ALA A 275 79.69 -35.47 -44.29
N SER A 276 78.92 -36.25 -43.52
CA SER A 276 77.62 -36.88 -43.79
C SER A 276 77.10 -37.49 -42.47
N GLU A 277 75.78 -37.70 -42.38
CA GLU A 277 75.09 -38.65 -41.47
C GLU A 277 75.13 -38.35 -39.96
N GLU A 278 74.03 -37.78 -39.42
CA GLU A 278 73.46 -38.03 -38.07
C GLU A 278 72.39 -36.96 -37.77
N GLY A 279 71.25 -37.03 -38.47
CA GLY A 279 70.17 -36.04 -38.39
C GLY A 279 69.26 -36.13 -37.16
N VAL A 280 69.54 -37.03 -36.21
CA VAL A 280 68.67 -37.23 -35.02
C VAL A 280 69.41 -36.91 -33.71
N ASP A 281 70.73 -37.10 -33.65
CA ASP A 281 71.50 -37.01 -32.39
C ASP A 281 71.98 -35.57 -32.06
N LYS A 282 71.97 -34.65 -33.04
CA LYS A 282 72.34 -33.23 -32.82
C LYS A 282 71.21 -32.39 -32.23
N GLU A 283 69.95 -32.66 -32.60
CA GLU A 283 68.80 -31.94 -32.05
C GLU A 283 68.55 -32.31 -30.57
N GLU A 284 68.76 -33.57 -30.20
CA GLU A 284 68.66 -34.04 -28.81
C GLU A 284 69.74 -33.40 -27.91
N LYS A 285 70.99 -33.32 -28.38
CA LYS A 285 72.10 -32.66 -27.66
C LYS A 285 71.86 -31.16 -27.50
N GLN A 286 71.38 -30.48 -28.54
CA GLN A 286 71.01 -29.06 -28.45
C GLN A 286 69.82 -28.81 -27.51
N ARG A 287 68.84 -29.75 -27.44
CA ARG A 287 67.73 -29.68 -26.48
C ARG A 287 68.22 -29.81 -25.04
N GLN A 288 69.13 -30.74 -24.76
CA GLN A 288 69.72 -30.92 -23.43
C GLN A 288 70.55 -29.70 -23.01
N GLU A 289 71.33 -29.10 -23.91
CA GLU A 289 72.09 -27.86 -23.63
C GLU A 289 71.15 -26.66 -23.39
N LEU A 290 70.06 -26.54 -24.15
CA LEU A 290 69.04 -25.51 -23.93
C LEU A 290 68.29 -25.71 -22.59
N GLU A 291 68.07 -26.95 -22.17
CA GLU A 291 67.42 -27.28 -20.91
C GLU A 291 68.34 -26.99 -19.71
N ALA A 292 69.63 -27.31 -19.81
CA ALA A 292 70.64 -26.94 -18.82
C ALA A 292 70.85 -25.41 -18.73
N LEU A 293 70.80 -24.70 -19.86
CA LEU A 293 70.90 -23.23 -19.85
C LEU A 293 69.64 -22.60 -19.23
N LYS A 294 68.45 -23.18 -19.47
CA LYS A 294 67.21 -22.75 -18.81
C LYS A 294 67.26 -22.97 -17.29
N SER A 295 67.73 -24.13 -16.83
CA SER A 295 67.85 -24.38 -15.39
C SER A 295 68.84 -23.42 -14.73
N HIS A 296 69.95 -23.09 -15.40
CA HIS A 296 70.90 -22.09 -14.89
C HIS A 296 70.32 -20.67 -14.87
N ILE A 297 69.51 -20.30 -15.87
CA ILE A 297 68.78 -19.02 -15.86
C ILE A 297 67.78 -18.99 -14.72
N GLU A 298 67.07 -20.09 -14.43
CA GLU A 298 66.16 -20.18 -13.30
C GLU A 298 66.89 -20.05 -11.95
N GLU A 299 68.04 -20.71 -11.79
CA GLU A 299 68.89 -20.55 -10.60
C GLU A 299 69.35 -19.10 -10.42
N LEU A 300 69.87 -18.46 -11.48
CA LEU A 300 70.26 -17.06 -11.44
C LEU A 300 69.08 -16.13 -11.16
N GLN A 301 67.88 -16.43 -11.68
CA GLN A 301 66.67 -15.68 -11.36
C GLN A 301 66.27 -15.85 -9.89
N THR A 302 66.45 -17.03 -9.29
CA THR A 302 66.20 -17.22 -7.86
C THR A 302 67.24 -16.51 -6.99
N ALA A 303 68.52 -16.50 -7.38
CA ALA A 303 69.57 -15.76 -6.70
C ALA A 303 69.31 -14.24 -6.74
N ILE A 304 68.95 -13.70 -7.91
CA ILE A 304 68.55 -12.29 -8.05
C ILE A 304 67.33 -11.97 -7.17
N ARG A 305 66.34 -12.87 -7.08
CA ARG A 305 65.19 -12.69 -6.19
C ARG A 305 65.60 -12.68 -4.71
N ASN A 306 66.54 -13.52 -4.30
CA ASN A 306 67.03 -13.53 -2.92
C ASN A 306 67.81 -12.25 -2.61
N ASP A 307 68.76 -11.86 -3.46
CA ASP A 307 69.57 -10.65 -3.27
C ASP A 307 68.70 -9.38 -3.27
N THR A 308 67.67 -9.32 -4.12
CA THR A 308 66.71 -8.20 -4.11
C THR A 308 65.89 -8.15 -2.82
N SER A 309 65.56 -9.31 -2.23
CA SER A 309 64.89 -9.37 -0.92
C SER A 309 65.82 -8.92 0.22
N GLU A 310 67.09 -9.31 0.20
CA GLU A 310 68.09 -8.87 1.19
C GLU A 310 68.35 -7.36 1.09
N LEU A 311 68.51 -6.83 -0.13
CA LEU A 311 68.65 -5.39 -0.36
C LEU A 311 67.42 -4.60 0.11
N ALA A 312 66.21 -5.15 -0.05
CA ALA A 312 64.99 -4.52 0.46
C ALA A 312 64.99 -4.47 2.00
N GLN A 313 65.46 -5.53 2.66
CA GLN A 313 65.55 -5.58 4.12
C GLN A 313 66.59 -4.58 4.64
N VAL A 314 67.79 -4.52 4.04
CA VAL A 314 68.84 -3.57 4.44
C VAL A 314 68.39 -2.12 4.24
N ARG A 315 67.65 -1.80 3.17
CA ARG A 315 67.08 -0.47 2.97
C ARG A 315 66.12 -0.08 4.10
N LYS A 316 65.26 -1.00 4.51
CA LYS A 316 64.30 -0.77 5.59
C LYS A 316 65.01 -0.49 6.92
N ASP A 317 66.06 -1.26 7.20
CA ASP A 317 66.84 -1.08 8.43
C ASP A 317 67.59 0.26 8.42
N TYR A 318 68.14 0.67 7.27
CA TYR A 318 68.77 1.98 7.10
C TYR A 318 67.79 3.14 7.35
N GLU A 319 66.58 3.07 6.76
CA GLU A 319 65.54 4.09 6.95
C GLU A 319 65.11 4.22 8.42
N SER A 320 65.03 3.09 9.13
CA SER A 320 64.71 3.07 10.57
C SER A 320 65.79 3.78 11.40
N VAL A 321 67.06 3.47 11.15
CA VAL A 321 68.20 4.07 11.88
C VAL A 321 68.31 5.57 11.59
N GLU A 322 68.07 6.00 10.35
CA GLU A 322 68.10 7.42 9.99
C GLU A 322 67.01 8.24 10.72
N ALA A 323 65.81 7.68 10.88
CA ALA A 323 64.72 8.32 11.61
C ALA A 323 65.05 8.49 13.11
N GLU A 324 65.64 7.47 13.73
CA GLU A 324 66.09 7.54 15.13
C GLU A 324 67.18 8.60 15.33
N LEU A 325 68.15 8.68 14.40
CA LEU A 325 69.22 9.68 14.45
C LEU A 325 68.65 11.11 14.39
N LYS A 326 67.68 11.37 13.51
CA LYS A 326 66.99 12.67 13.41
C LYS A 326 66.25 13.04 14.70
N GLY A 327 65.65 12.05 15.37
CA GLY A 327 65.02 12.24 16.69
C GLY A 327 66.05 12.70 17.73
N ARG A 328 67.17 11.98 17.85
CA ARG A 328 68.22 12.30 18.83
C ARG A 328 68.86 13.67 18.57
N VAL A 329 69.04 14.08 17.32
CA VAL A 329 69.57 15.41 16.98
C VAL A 329 68.67 16.53 17.54
N LYS A 330 67.34 16.41 17.42
CA LYS A 330 66.40 17.42 17.97
C LYS A 330 66.46 17.48 19.50
N GLU A 331 66.60 16.33 20.15
CA GLU A 331 66.77 16.25 21.61
C GLU A 331 68.09 16.94 22.04
N TYR A 332 69.19 16.67 21.33
CA TYR A 332 70.46 17.33 21.57
C TYR A 332 70.38 18.86 21.35
N GLU A 333 69.70 19.32 20.30
CA GLU A 333 69.48 20.75 20.06
C GLU A 333 68.68 21.43 21.18
N ALA A 334 67.63 20.77 21.68
CA ALA A 334 66.86 21.26 22.82
C ALA A 334 67.72 21.33 24.09
N LEU A 335 68.60 20.34 24.30
CA LEU A 335 69.49 20.26 25.45
C LEU A 335 70.59 21.34 25.39
N CYS A 336 71.15 21.62 24.20
CA CYS A 336 72.08 22.73 23.99
C CYS A 336 71.42 24.09 24.29
N LYS A 337 70.19 24.33 23.79
CA LYS A 337 69.45 25.56 24.09
C LYS A 337 69.13 25.71 25.58
N ALA A 338 68.80 24.62 26.27
CA ALA A 338 68.61 24.64 27.72
C ALA A 338 69.91 24.98 28.47
N LEU A 339 71.07 24.48 28.00
CA LEU A 339 72.38 24.82 28.55
C LEU A 339 72.78 26.28 28.28
N GLU A 340 72.42 26.85 27.12
CA GLU A 340 72.65 28.28 26.80
C GLU A 340 71.84 29.23 27.69
N LEU A 341 70.70 28.77 28.22
CA LEU A 341 69.83 29.55 29.09
C LEU A 341 70.26 29.50 30.58
N LEU A 342 71.13 28.57 30.96
CA LEU A 342 71.61 28.36 32.32
C LEU A 342 72.42 29.52 32.91
N PRO A 343 73.32 30.21 32.16
CA PRO A 343 74.14 31.29 32.69
C PRO A 343 73.34 32.49 33.23
N ASN A 344 72.12 32.73 32.72
CA ASN A 344 71.24 33.84 33.11
C ASN A 344 69.86 33.33 33.58
N TYR A 345 69.83 32.25 34.37
CA TYR A 345 68.58 31.58 34.75
C TYR A 345 67.59 32.47 35.51
N GLU A 346 68.06 33.34 36.42
CA GLU A 346 67.18 34.17 37.25
C GLU A 346 66.44 35.25 36.45
N ASP A 347 67.12 35.89 35.50
CA ASP A 347 66.53 36.94 34.66
C ASP A 347 65.59 36.35 33.60
N ASN A 348 65.93 35.17 33.08
CA ASN A 348 65.07 34.44 32.15
C ASN A 348 63.81 33.91 32.84
N LEU A 349 63.92 33.42 34.07
CA LEU A 349 62.78 33.00 34.90
C LEU A 349 61.81 34.16 35.13
N LYS A 350 62.32 35.33 35.56
CA LYS A 350 61.49 36.52 35.80
C LYS A 350 60.77 37.02 34.54
N LYS A 351 61.42 36.94 33.37
CA LYS A 351 60.78 37.30 32.08
C LYS A 351 59.67 36.33 31.71
N VAL A 352 59.88 35.03 31.93
CA VAL A 352 58.86 34.01 31.68
C VAL A 352 57.69 34.16 32.65
N GLU A 353 57.95 34.39 33.94
CA GLU A 353 56.92 34.71 34.94
C GLU A 353 56.14 35.98 34.58
N GLY A 354 56.82 37.02 34.08
CA GLY A 354 56.19 38.24 33.57
C GLY A 354 55.28 37.98 32.35
N LEU A 355 55.70 37.11 31.43
CA LEU A 355 54.88 36.71 30.29
C LEU A 355 53.67 35.88 30.70
N ILE A 356 53.84 34.96 31.66
CA ILE A 356 52.77 34.14 32.23
C ILE A 356 51.72 35.05 32.88
N THR A 357 52.14 35.97 33.76
CA THR A 357 51.21 36.89 34.42
C THR A 357 50.50 37.84 33.45
N LEU A 358 51.16 38.26 32.37
CA LEU A 358 50.53 39.04 31.30
C LEU A 358 49.53 38.20 30.49
N SER A 359 49.84 36.93 30.20
CA SER A 359 48.90 36.03 29.54
C SER A 359 47.71 35.70 30.43
N ASP A 360 47.91 35.53 31.74
CA ASP A 360 46.84 35.26 32.71
C ASP A 360 45.88 36.44 32.80
N LYS A 361 46.40 37.67 32.92
CA LYS A 361 45.57 38.89 32.90
C LYS A 361 44.78 39.05 31.61
N ARG A 362 45.38 38.72 30.46
CA ARG A 362 44.67 38.72 29.17
C ARG A 362 43.57 37.66 29.15
N PHE A 363 43.86 36.46 29.65
CA PHE A 363 42.90 35.36 29.74
C PHE A 363 41.71 35.71 30.63
N GLU A 364 41.95 36.30 31.80
CA GLU A 364 40.91 36.77 32.72
C GLU A 364 40.02 37.84 32.05
N SER A 365 40.62 38.81 31.35
CA SER A 365 39.87 39.86 30.65
C SER A 365 38.98 39.28 29.53
N LEU A 366 39.51 38.30 28.79
CA LEU A 366 38.79 37.64 27.71
C LEU A 366 37.68 36.73 28.26
N ASN A 367 37.94 36.04 29.38
CA ASN A 367 36.95 35.21 30.05
C ASN A 367 35.81 36.06 30.62
N ALA A 368 36.10 37.24 31.18
CA ALA A 368 35.08 38.17 31.65
C ALA A 368 34.19 38.68 30.50
N GLN A 369 34.80 39.02 29.35
CA GLN A 369 34.05 39.38 28.14
C GLN A 369 33.19 38.21 27.66
N TRP A 370 33.75 37.01 27.58
CA TRP A 370 33.02 35.80 27.19
C TRP A 370 31.83 35.51 28.12
N ASP A 371 32.03 35.59 29.43
CA ASP A 371 30.97 35.37 30.42
C ASP A 371 29.85 36.41 30.32
N SER A 372 30.19 37.67 30.00
CA SER A 372 29.20 38.74 29.81
C SER A 372 28.25 38.46 28.64
N TYR A 373 28.74 37.81 27.57
CA TYR A 373 27.92 37.41 26.42
C TYR A 373 27.24 36.05 26.61
N LYS A 374 27.92 35.09 27.25
CA LYS A 374 27.42 33.73 27.43
C LYS A 374 26.20 33.68 28.36
N LYS A 375 26.26 34.35 29.52
CA LYS A 375 25.16 34.35 30.51
C LYS A 375 23.80 34.78 29.95
N PRO A 376 23.66 35.93 29.24
CA PRO A 376 22.37 36.33 28.69
C PRO A 376 21.91 35.40 27.56
N LEU A 377 22.83 34.84 26.78
CA LEU A 377 22.48 33.92 25.69
C LEU A 377 21.99 32.57 26.22
N THR A 378 22.64 32.04 27.26
CA THR A 378 22.17 30.82 27.93
C THR A 378 20.83 31.03 28.63
N ALA A 379 20.63 32.19 29.27
CA ALA A 379 19.35 32.52 29.89
C ALA A 379 18.21 32.59 28.85
N LYS A 380 18.43 33.25 27.71
CA LYS A 380 17.46 33.29 26.60
C LYS A 380 17.18 31.91 26.02
N TYR A 381 18.20 31.05 25.90
CA TYR A 381 18.03 29.69 25.43
C TYR A 381 17.19 28.86 26.42
N GLU A 382 17.43 28.96 27.72
CA GLU A 382 16.65 28.28 28.74
C GLU A 382 15.19 28.76 28.76
N GLU A 383 14.96 30.06 28.58
CA GLU A 383 13.62 30.64 28.48
C GLU A 383 12.86 30.17 27.23
N LEU A 384 13.50 30.18 26.06
CA LEU A 384 12.88 29.67 24.83
C LEU A 384 12.62 28.16 24.91
N LYS A 385 13.54 27.41 25.53
CA LYS A 385 13.39 25.97 25.74
C LYS A 385 12.26 25.64 26.71
N SER A 386 12.04 26.43 27.76
CA SER A 386 10.92 26.22 28.69
C SER A 386 9.58 26.58 28.05
N LYS A 387 9.53 27.65 27.25
CA LYS A 387 8.35 28.04 26.46
C LYS A 387 7.96 27.00 25.40
N ALA A 388 8.93 26.46 24.67
CA ALA A 388 8.66 25.39 23.70
C ALA A 388 8.13 24.11 24.37
N ARG A 389 8.73 23.72 25.51
CA ARG A 389 8.30 22.54 26.27
C ARG A 389 6.89 22.66 26.88
N THR A 390 6.47 23.86 27.25
CA THR A 390 5.13 24.07 27.84
C THR A 390 4.06 24.02 26.77
N ASN A 391 4.24 24.75 25.66
CA ASN A 391 3.32 24.72 24.52
C ASN A 391 3.18 23.32 23.91
N ASP A 392 4.30 22.63 23.63
CA ASP A 392 4.25 21.29 23.04
C ASP A 392 3.58 20.27 23.96
N ASN A 393 3.74 20.40 25.30
CA ASN A 393 3.10 19.48 26.24
C ASN A 393 1.60 19.74 26.37
N ASP A 394 1.16 21.00 26.35
CA ASP A 394 -0.25 21.35 26.50
C ASP A 394 -1.05 20.96 25.25
N GLU A 395 -0.56 21.27 24.04
CA GLU A 395 -1.21 20.86 22.78
C GLU A 395 -1.22 19.33 22.62
N ASN A 396 -0.13 18.64 22.97
CA ASN A 396 -0.11 17.19 22.95
C ASN A 396 -1.02 16.57 24.01
N SER A 397 -1.16 17.20 25.19
CA SER A 397 -2.06 16.74 26.25
C SER A 397 -3.53 16.86 25.83
N GLU A 398 -3.91 17.99 25.24
CA GLU A 398 -5.27 18.22 24.74
C GLU A 398 -5.64 17.28 23.60
N THR A 399 -4.74 17.09 22.63
CA THR A 399 -4.97 16.16 21.52
C THR A 399 -5.08 14.71 22.00
N VAL A 400 -4.24 14.29 22.95
CA VAL A 400 -4.32 12.95 23.57
C VAL A 400 -5.63 12.79 24.35
N SER A 401 -6.07 13.81 25.10
CA SER A 401 -7.36 13.79 25.80
C SER A 401 -8.54 13.66 24.83
N ALA A 402 -8.53 14.43 23.74
CA ALA A 402 -9.56 14.36 22.70
C ALA A 402 -9.58 12.98 22.00
N LEU A 403 -8.42 12.40 21.71
CA LEU A 403 -8.34 11.05 21.14
C LEU A 403 -8.83 9.98 22.11
N ARG A 404 -8.52 10.10 23.41
CA ARG A 404 -9.04 9.20 24.45
C ARG A 404 -10.56 9.27 24.58
N SER A 405 -11.13 10.48 24.52
CA SER A 405 -12.59 10.66 24.53
C SER A 405 -13.24 10.02 23.30
N LYS A 406 -12.67 10.23 22.10
CA LYS A 406 -13.16 9.58 20.87
C LYS A 406 -13.05 8.05 20.94
N LEU A 407 -11.97 7.53 21.51
CA LEU A 407 -11.78 6.10 21.72
C LEU A 407 -12.87 5.53 22.63
N ASP A 408 -13.14 6.16 23.78
CA ASP A 408 -14.18 5.73 24.72
C ASP A 408 -15.58 5.71 24.08
N VAL A 409 -15.92 6.75 23.30
CA VAL A 409 -17.18 6.78 22.53
C VAL A 409 -17.25 5.63 21.53
N ALA A 410 -16.18 5.38 20.78
CA ALA A 410 -16.13 4.27 19.82
C ALA A 410 -16.24 2.90 20.50
N THR A 411 -15.56 2.69 21.63
CA THR A 411 -15.64 1.46 22.43
C THR A 411 -17.06 1.21 22.94
N LYS A 412 -17.74 2.25 23.44
CA LYS A 412 -19.15 2.16 23.86
C LYS A 412 -20.07 1.80 22.69
N GLN A 413 -19.85 2.36 21.51
CA GLN A 413 -20.62 2.02 20.31
C GLN A 413 -20.38 0.58 19.85
N ILE A 414 -19.13 0.09 19.91
CA ILE A 414 -18.80 -1.30 19.59
C ILE A 414 -19.53 -2.25 20.54
N LEU A 415 -19.47 -1.98 21.85
CA LEU A 415 -20.17 -2.79 22.86
C LEU A 415 -21.69 -2.81 22.63
N ALA A 416 -22.31 -1.65 22.35
CA ALA A 416 -23.73 -1.57 22.05
C ALA A 416 -24.11 -2.37 20.80
N LYS A 417 -23.33 -2.24 19.71
CA LYS A 417 -23.56 -3.02 18.49
C LYS A 417 -23.37 -4.52 18.70
N GLN A 418 -22.40 -4.91 19.52
CA GLN A 418 -22.15 -6.31 19.85
C GLN A 418 -23.29 -6.91 20.67
N GLN A 419 -23.87 -6.14 21.60
CA GLN A 419 -25.09 -6.53 22.31
C GLN A 419 -26.29 -6.66 21.37
N GLN A 420 -26.49 -5.72 20.44
CA GLN A 420 -27.55 -5.81 19.43
C GLN A 420 -27.38 -7.05 18.54
N MET A 421 -26.16 -7.35 18.11
CA MET A 421 -25.86 -8.54 17.34
C MET A 421 -26.18 -9.82 18.13
N GLN A 422 -25.82 -9.89 19.41
CA GLN A 422 -26.17 -11.02 20.27
C GLN A 422 -27.69 -11.16 20.46
N GLN A 423 -28.40 -10.03 20.59
CA GLN A 423 -29.85 -10.03 20.72
C GLN A 423 -30.53 -10.54 19.44
N LEU A 424 -30.13 -10.01 18.27
CA LEU A 424 -30.63 -10.46 16.98
C LEU A 424 -30.31 -11.93 16.70
N GLN A 425 -29.14 -12.40 17.12
CA GLN A 425 -28.76 -13.80 17.01
C GLN A 425 -29.68 -14.70 17.87
N LYS A 426 -29.97 -14.30 19.11
CA LYS A 426 -30.91 -15.02 19.98
C LYS A 426 -32.31 -15.06 19.39
N GLU A 427 -32.79 -13.93 18.85
CA GLU A 427 -34.09 -13.86 18.17
C GLU A 427 -34.11 -14.76 16.93
N PHE A 428 -33.03 -14.75 16.13
CA PHE A 428 -32.87 -15.63 14.97
C PHE A 428 -32.87 -17.12 15.36
N ASP A 429 -32.25 -17.49 16.47
CA ASP A 429 -32.25 -18.86 16.96
C ASP A 429 -33.60 -19.31 17.53
N GLN A 430 -34.42 -18.36 18.01
CA GLN A 430 -35.81 -18.59 18.43
C GLN A 430 -36.78 -18.70 17.24
N LEU A 431 -36.41 -18.18 16.07
CA LEU A 431 -37.22 -18.27 14.86
C LEU A 431 -37.22 -19.71 14.32
N PRO A 432 -38.39 -20.24 13.93
CA PRO A 432 -38.48 -21.59 13.39
C PRO A 432 -37.71 -21.71 12.05
N LYS A 433 -36.64 -22.51 12.06
CA LYS A 433 -35.71 -22.74 10.91
C LYS A 433 -36.33 -23.57 9.77
N ASN A 434 -37.56 -24.04 9.94
CA ASN A 434 -38.30 -24.82 8.94
C ASN A 434 -38.94 -23.96 7.84
N ILE A 435 -38.74 -22.65 7.87
CA ILE A 435 -39.33 -21.75 6.87
C ILE A 435 -38.38 -21.60 5.69
N ILE A 436 -38.75 -22.27 4.60
CA ILE A 436 -37.97 -22.27 3.37
C ILE A 436 -38.05 -20.87 2.75
N ARG A 437 -36.90 -20.20 2.57
CA ARG A 437 -36.79 -18.88 1.94
C ARG A 437 -37.55 -18.80 0.61
N SER A 438 -37.56 -19.90 -0.15
CA SER A 438 -38.29 -20.01 -1.42
C SER A 438 -39.81 -19.82 -1.28
N SER A 439 -40.39 -20.16 -0.14
CA SER A 439 -41.81 -19.94 0.16
C SER A 439 -42.10 -18.44 0.30
N TYR A 440 -41.26 -17.70 1.03
CA TYR A 440 -41.41 -16.26 1.15
C TYR A 440 -41.13 -15.53 -0.16
N THR A 441 -40.08 -15.91 -0.90
CA THR A 441 -39.83 -15.29 -2.20
C THR A 441 -40.96 -15.56 -3.18
N ARG A 442 -41.54 -16.76 -3.19
CA ARG A 442 -42.72 -17.08 -4.01
C ARG A 442 -43.93 -16.26 -3.59
N ARG A 443 -44.22 -16.17 -2.29
CA ARG A 443 -45.30 -15.33 -1.74
C ARG A 443 -45.13 -13.86 -2.10
N ILE A 444 -43.91 -13.33 -1.99
CA ILE A 444 -43.59 -11.95 -2.37
C ILE A 444 -43.78 -11.75 -3.87
N MET A 445 -43.34 -12.68 -4.71
CA MET A 445 -43.55 -12.62 -6.16
C MET A 445 -45.02 -12.70 -6.55
N GLU A 446 -45.83 -13.51 -5.84
CA GLU A 446 -47.28 -13.55 -6.00
C GLU A 446 -47.93 -12.22 -5.61
N ILE A 447 -47.53 -11.63 -4.49
CA ILE A 447 -48.01 -10.30 -4.06
C ILE A 447 -47.63 -9.24 -5.09
N ILE A 448 -46.39 -9.24 -5.60
CA ILE A 448 -45.94 -8.32 -6.66
C ILE A 448 -46.78 -8.51 -7.93
N GLY A 449 -47.05 -9.76 -8.33
CA GLY A 449 -47.92 -10.07 -9.46
C GLY A 449 -49.33 -9.55 -9.27
N ASN A 450 -49.89 -9.68 -8.06
CA ASN A 450 -51.22 -9.17 -7.74
C ASN A 450 -51.26 -7.64 -7.74
N ILE A 451 -50.26 -6.97 -7.16
CA ILE A 451 -50.15 -5.49 -7.20
C ILE A 451 -50.09 -5.00 -8.65
N LYS A 452 -49.34 -5.70 -9.51
CA LYS A 452 -49.27 -5.34 -10.94
C LYS A 452 -50.64 -5.48 -11.62
N LYS A 453 -51.35 -6.59 -11.40
CA LYS A 453 -52.72 -6.78 -11.92
C LYS A 453 -53.68 -5.72 -11.41
N GLN A 454 -53.64 -5.39 -10.13
CA GLN A 454 -54.45 -4.33 -9.53
C GLN A 454 -54.17 -2.97 -10.20
N LYS A 455 -52.90 -2.65 -10.46
CA LYS A 455 -52.53 -1.41 -11.15
C LYS A 455 -53.09 -1.37 -12.58
N ASP A 456 -52.96 -2.45 -13.33
CA ASP A 456 -53.49 -2.55 -14.69
C ASP A 456 -55.03 -2.40 -14.71
N GLU A 457 -55.71 -2.94 -13.70
CA GLU A 457 -57.16 -2.83 -13.51
C GLU A 457 -57.58 -1.41 -13.09
N ILE A 458 -56.84 -0.76 -12.19
CA ILE A 458 -57.05 0.66 -11.84
C ILE A 458 -56.89 1.54 -13.08
N ASP A 459 -55.86 1.31 -13.90
CA ASP A 459 -55.65 2.07 -15.13
C ASP A 459 -56.79 1.87 -16.14
N LYS A 460 -57.38 0.66 -16.18
CA LYS A 460 -58.59 0.39 -16.97
C LYS A 460 -59.79 1.17 -16.42
N ILE A 461 -60.04 1.10 -15.11
CA ILE A 461 -61.13 1.84 -14.45
C ILE A 461 -60.97 3.35 -14.72
N LEU A 462 -59.76 3.91 -14.62
CA LEU A 462 -59.50 5.32 -14.91
C LEU A 462 -59.82 5.70 -16.37
N ARG A 463 -59.49 4.84 -17.33
CA ARG A 463 -59.86 5.06 -18.75
C ARG A 463 -61.38 5.04 -18.93
N ASP A 464 -62.05 4.07 -18.32
CA ASP A 464 -63.50 3.92 -18.42
C ASP A 464 -64.22 5.10 -17.73
N THR A 465 -63.75 5.56 -16.56
CA THR A 465 -64.26 6.75 -15.88
C THR A 465 -64.08 8.01 -16.72
N LYS A 466 -62.90 8.22 -17.34
CA LYS A 466 -62.67 9.34 -18.25
C LYS A 466 -63.59 9.29 -19.47
N GLN A 467 -63.81 8.10 -20.03
CA GLN A 467 -64.72 7.92 -21.16
C GLN A 467 -66.16 8.21 -20.77
N LEU A 468 -66.61 7.74 -19.60
CA LEU A 468 -67.93 8.04 -19.06
C LEU A 468 -68.10 9.55 -18.86
N GLN A 469 -67.12 10.24 -18.29
CA GLN A 469 -67.16 11.69 -18.12
C GLN A 469 -67.28 12.44 -19.45
N ARG A 470 -66.54 12.01 -20.49
CA ARG A 470 -66.68 12.58 -21.85
C ARG A 470 -68.08 12.35 -22.43
N ASN A 471 -68.62 11.14 -22.29
CA ASN A 471 -69.96 10.81 -22.77
C ASN A 471 -71.03 11.64 -22.03
N THR A 472 -70.93 11.76 -20.70
CA THR A 472 -71.81 12.60 -19.87
C THR A 472 -71.78 14.05 -20.34
N ASN A 473 -70.58 14.65 -20.46
CA ASN A 473 -70.45 16.04 -20.92
C ASN A 473 -70.93 16.22 -22.38
N GLY A 474 -70.71 15.22 -23.23
CA GLY A 474 -71.21 15.22 -24.61
C GLY A 474 -72.74 15.19 -24.68
N LEU A 475 -73.38 14.38 -23.85
CA LEU A 475 -74.84 14.31 -23.74
C LEU A 475 -75.42 15.62 -23.17
N PHE A 476 -74.84 16.17 -22.10
CA PHE A 476 -75.24 17.48 -21.58
C PHE A 476 -75.13 18.58 -22.64
N GLY A 477 -74.01 18.65 -23.36
CA GLY A 477 -73.85 19.63 -24.44
C GLY A 477 -74.80 19.40 -25.63
N THR A 478 -75.26 18.17 -25.87
CA THR A 478 -76.27 17.89 -26.90
C THR A 478 -77.65 18.30 -26.42
N LEU A 479 -77.98 18.02 -25.15
CA LEU A 479 -79.22 18.42 -24.51
C LEU A 479 -79.39 19.94 -24.51
N ASP A 480 -78.36 20.69 -24.10
CA ASP A 480 -78.42 22.17 -24.06
C ASP A 480 -78.63 22.78 -25.45
N ARG A 481 -77.93 22.27 -26.48
CA ARG A 481 -78.10 22.73 -27.86
C ARG A 481 -79.49 22.42 -28.39
N LEU A 482 -79.98 21.20 -28.16
CA LEU A 482 -81.32 20.79 -28.59
C LEU A 482 -82.39 21.63 -27.89
N PHE A 483 -82.25 21.84 -26.58
CA PHE A 483 -83.16 22.67 -25.81
C PHE A 483 -83.19 24.10 -26.34
N THR A 484 -82.03 24.72 -26.59
CA THR A 484 -81.96 26.08 -27.15
C THR A 484 -82.69 26.19 -28.48
N VAL A 485 -82.52 25.23 -29.39
CA VAL A 485 -83.21 25.21 -30.69
C VAL A 485 -84.72 25.02 -30.52
N VAL A 486 -85.15 24.11 -29.65
CA VAL A 486 -86.57 23.86 -29.39
C VAL A 486 -87.23 25.06 -28.70
N ASP A 487 -86.56 25.67 -27.74
CA ASP A 487 -87.01 26.87 -27.03
C ASP A 487 -87.19 28.04 -28.01
N GLU A 488 -86.19 28.33 -28.85
CA GLU A 488 -86.29 29.39 -29.86
C GLU A 488 -87.39 29.13 -30.89
N THR A 489 -87.52 27.90 -31.40
CA THR A 489 -88.52 27.57 -32.43
C THR A 489 -89.94 27.65 -31.89
N ILE A 490 -90.18 27.13 -30.69
CA ILE A 490 -91.49 27.19 -30.04
C ILE A 490 -91.80 28.62 -29.61
N PHE A 491 -90.82 29.39 -29.11
CA PHE A 491 -91.01 30.80 -28.73
C PHE A 491 -91.41 31.68 -29.93
N ARG A 492 -90.79 31.48 -31.10
CA ARG A 492 -91.15 32.21 -32.33
C ARG A 492 -92.60 31.92 -32.75
N ASN A 493 -93.05 30.68 -32.63
CA ASN A 493 -94.41 30.26 -33.00
C ASN A 493 -95.46 30.63 -31.93
N ALA A 494 -95.06 30.72 -30.66
CA ALA A 494 -95.92 31.15 -29.55
C ALA A 494 -96.43 32.59 -29.69
N LYS A 495 -95.76 33.44 -30.48
CA LYS A 495 -96.27 34.78 -30.82
C LYS A 495 -97.47 34.75 -31.76
N LYS A 496 -97.66 33.66 -32.51
CA LYS A 496 -98.69 33.55 -33.57
C LYS A 496 -99.89 32.69 -33.13
N ASP A 497 -99.62 31.57 -32.46
CA ASP A 497 -100.65 30.58 -32.10
C ASP A 497 -100.79 30.38 -30.58
N GLU A 498 -102.04 30.33 -30.09
CA GLU A 498 -102.35 30.07 -28.68
C GLU A 498 -101.96 28.65 -28.25
N HIS A 499 -102.04 27.68 -29.16
CA HIS A 499 -101.56 26.31 -28.94
C HIS A 499 -100.04 26.28 -28.75
N SER A 500 -99.28 27.09 -29.50
CA SER A 500 -97.82 27.20 -29.34
C SER A 500 -97.43 27.87 -28.01
N LYS A 501 -98.25 28.77 -27.46
CA LYS A 501 -98.03 29.29 -26.09
C LYS A 501 -98.21 28.22 -25.02
N LYS A 502 -99.22 27.35 -25.15
CA LYS A 502 -99.39 26.21 -24.25
C LYS A 502 -98.21 25.24 -24.36
N ALA A 503 -97.77 24.95 -25.59
CA ALA A 503 -96.57 24.12 -25.82
C ALA A 503 -95.31 24.73 -25.22
N TYR A 504 -95.13 26.05 -25.31
CA TYR A 504 -93.99 26.76 -24.68
C TYR A 504 -94.00 26.60 -23.15
N LYS A 505 -95.16 26.79 -22.51
CA LYS A 505 -95.29 26.56 -21.06
C LYS A 505 -94.96 25.12 -20.68
N HIS A 506 -95.44 24.15 -21.45
CA HIS A 506 -95.13 22.73 -21.23
C HIS A 506 -93.65 22.41 -21.45
N LEU A 507 -92.99 23.04 -22.42
CA LEU A 507 -91.54 22.89 -22.64
C LEU A 507 -90.75 23.44 -21.45
N ALA A 508 -91.12 24.63 -20.96
CA ALA A 508 -90.46 25.25 -19.82
C ALA A 508 -90.61 24.39 -18.55
N THR A 509 -91.82 23.87 -18.29
CA THR A 509 -92.04 22.95 -17.16
C THR A 509 -91.27 21.64 -17.33
N LEU A 510 -91.21 21.09 -18.55
CA LEU A 510 -90.45 19.87 -18.82
C LEU A 510 -88.96 20.08 -18.54
N HIS A 511 -88.41 21.23 -18.94
CA HIS A 511 -87.00 21.54 -18.69
C HIS A 511 -86.70 21.72 -17.20
N THR A 512 -87.57 22.40 -16.44
CA THR A 512 -87.42 22.52 -14.99
C THR A 512 -87.51 21.16 -14.30
N ASP A 513 -88.49 20.33 -14.68
CA ASP A 513 -88.68 19.00 -14.11
C ASP A 513 -87.48 18.10 -14.41
N CYS A 514 -86.96 18.12 -15.64
CA CYS A 514 -85.75 17.39 -16.01
C CYS A 514 -84.52 17.88 -15.26
N ALA A 515 -84.37 19.20 -15.07
CA ALA A 515 -83.26 19.77 -14.28
C ALA A 515 -83.34 19.33 -12.81
N ASP A 516 -84.55 19.30 -12.23
CA ASP A 516 -84.77 18.80 -10.87
C ASP A 516 -84.48 17.30 -10.76
N ILE A 517 -84.87 16.49 -11.75
CA ILE A 517 -84.52 15.07 -11.80
C ILE A 517 -82.99 14.89 -11.82
N VAL A 518 -82.27 15.64 -12.67
CA VAL A 518 -80.80 15.57 -12.73
C VAL A 518 -80.18 15.94 -11.39
N ARG A 519 -80.66 17.02 -10.74
CA ARG A 519 -80.20 17.42 -9.41
C ARG A 519 -80.45 16.33 -8.36
N MET A 520 -81.65 15.76 -8.30
CA MET A 520 -81.99 14.68 -7.37
C MET A 520 -81.13 13.43 -7.58
N VAL A 521 -80.84 13.06 -8.84
CA VAL A 521 -79.94 11.94 -9.16
C VAL A 521 -78.52 12.22 -8.69
N MET A 522 -78.01 13.45 -8.85
CA MET A 522 -76.69 13.84 -8.36
C MET A 522 -76.62 13.85 -6.83
N GLU A 523 -77.65 14.37 -6.15
CA GLU A 523 -77.76 14.38 -4.69
C GLU A 523 -77.83 12.94 -4.15
N THR A 524 -78.63 12.08 -4.78
CA THR A 524 -78.72 10.65 -4.42
C THR A 524 -77.36 9.97 -4.59
N GLY A 525 -76.66 10.21 -5.70
CA GLY A 525 -75.31 9.68 -5.90
C GLY A 525 -74.25 10.24 -4.95
N ALA A 526 -74.48 11.41 -4.34
CA ALA A 526 -73.62 11.95 -3.27
C ALA A 526 -73.90 11.24 -1.93
N ILE A 527 -75.18 11.12 -1.57
CA ILE A 527 -75.62 10.40 -0.37
C ILE A 527 -75.18 8.93 -0.42
N GLU A 528 -75.30 8.25 -1.57
CA GLU A 528 -74.86 6.86 -1.72
C GLU A 528 -73.35 6.68 -1.48
N ARG A 529 -72.53 7.66 -1.87
CA ARG A 529 -71.08 7.66 -1.59
C ARG A 529 -70.82 7.86 -0.10
N GLU A 530 -71.49 8.82 0.52
CA GLU A 530 -71.39 9.06 1.96
C GLU A 530 -71.85 7.85 2.79
N ILE A 531 -72.94 7.19 2.39
CA ILE A 531 -73.40 5.93 3.02
C ILE A 531 -72.31 4.87 2.92
N ARG A 532 -71.64 4.74 1.78
CA ARG A 532 -70.57 3.75 1.59
C ARG A 532 -69.35 4.07 2.44
N ASP A 533 -68.94 5.33 2.52
CA ASP A 533 -67.82 5.77 3.34
C ASP A 533 -68.10 5.52 4.84
N LEU A 534 -69.33 5.81 5.29
CA LEU A 534 -69.78 5.50 6.64
C LEU A 534 -69.83 3.98 6.90
N GLN A 535 -70.26 3.18 5.92
CA GLN A 535 -70.24 1.72 6.02
C GLN A 535 -68.80 1.19 6.16
N GLU A 536 -67.86 1.70 5.37
CA GLU A 536 -66.44 1.34 5.48
C GLU A 536 -65.86 1.74 6.84
N GLN A 537 -66.24 2.91 7.37
CA GLN A 537 -65.84 3.33 8.71
C GLN A 537 -66.40 2.40 9.80
N VAL A 538 -67.66 1.98 9.68
CA VAL A 538 -68.26 1.01 10.60
C VAL A 538 -67.55 -0.33 10.53
N GLU A 539 -67.23 -0.81 9.32
CA GLU A 539 -66.52 -2.08 9.13
C GLU A 539 -65.12 -2.01 9.75
N ASN A 540 -64.39 -0.91 9.53
CA ASN A 540 -63.08 -0.67 10.13
C ASN A 540 -63.13 -0.64 11.66
N GLU A 541 -64.10 0.05 12.27
CA GLU A 541 -64.26 0.05 13.74
C GLU A 541 -64.69 -1.33 14.27
N SER A 542 -65.53 -2.06 13.55
CA SER A 542 -65.94 -3.42 13.92
C SER A 542 -64.75 -4.40 13.88
N SER A 543 -63.85 -4.24 12.91
CA SER A 543 -62.67 -5.09 12.74
C SER A 543 -61.68 -4.99 13.91
N LYS A 544 -61.66 -3.86 14.61
CA LYS A 544 -60.79 -3.62 15.77
C LYS A 544 -61.20 -4.44 17.00
N LYS A 545 -62.40 -5.06 17.00
CA LYS A 545 -62.92 -5.93 18.07
C LYS A 545 -62.68 -5.37 19.48
N VAL A 546 -62.87 -4.06 19.64
CA VAL A 546 -62.55 -3.35 20.89
C VAL A 546 -63.42 -3.86 22.04
N GLY A 547 -64.67 -4.25 21.76
CA GLY A 547 -65.57 -4.92 22.71
C GLY A 547 -65.00 -6.23 23.24
N ASP A 548 -64.70 -7.19 22.36
CA ASP A 548 -64.13 -8.49 22.74
C ASP A 548 -62.81 -8.33 23.52
N ASN A 549 -61.97 -7.37 23.12
CA ASN A 549 -60.71 -7.08 23.79
C ASN A 549 -60.93 -6.49 25.20
N LEU A 550 -61.88 -5.57 25.35
CA LEU A 550 -62.25 -5.01 26.66
C LEU A 550 -62.87 -6.06 27.57
N GLU A 551 -63.71 -6.95 27.05
CA GLU A 551 -64.27 -8.06 27.81
C GLU A 551 -63.16 -8.99 28.32
N ARG A 552 -62.20 -9.34 27.47
CA ARG A 552 -61.05 -10.15 27.86
C ARG A 552 -60.19 -9.48 28.94
N ILE A 553 -59.86 -8.20 28.77
CA ILE A 553 -59.10 -7.43 29.78
C ILE A 553 -59.89 -7.35 31.09
N SER A 554 -61.20 -7.17 31.02
CA SER A 554 -62.06 -7.12 32.22
C SER A 554 -62.12 -8.47 32.95
N ALA A 555 -62.07 -9.58 32.21
CA ALA A 555 -62.01 -10.93 32.76
C ALA A 555 -60.65 -11.19 33.43
N ASP A 556 -59.54 -10.85 32.77
CA ASP A 556 -58.18 -10.99 33.32
C ASP A 556 -58.01 -10.14 34.59
N MET A 557 -58.52 -8.91 34.58
CA MET A 557 -58.52 -8.03 35.76
C MET A 557 -59.30 -8.62 36.94
N ARG A 558 -60.39 -9.34 36.66
CA ARG A 558 -61.20 -10.01 37.69
C ARG A 558 -60.44 -11.18 38.29
N LEU A 559 -59.80 -12.00 37.45
CA LEU A 559 -58.95 -13.11 37.88
C LEU A 559 -57.78 -12.61 38.74
N LEU A 560 -57.09 -11.54 38.32
CA LEU A 560 -56.01 -10.94 39.11
C LEU A 560 -56.48 -10.41 40.46
N LYS A 561 -57.70 -9.86 40.53
CA LYS A 561 -58.30 -9.43 41.81
C LYS A 561 -58.61 -10.63 42.70
N GLU A 562 -59.14 -11.71 42.14
CA GLU A 562 -59.40 -12.95 42.87
C GLU A 562 -58.10 -13.57 43.40
N GLU A 563 -57.05 -13.65 42.58
CA GLU A 563 -55.72 -14.11 42.98
C GLU A 563 -55.07 -13.21 44.03
N ASN A 564 -55.19 -11.89 43.92
CA ASN A 564 -54.68 -10.98 44.96
C ASN A 564 -55.41 -11.20 46.28
N VAL A 565 -56.72 -11.45 46.25
CA VAL A 565 -57.52 -11.76 47.46
C VAL A 565 -57.10 -13.11 48.06
N THR A 566 -56.82 -14.14 47.25
CA THR A 566 -56.34 -15.43 47.77
C THR A 566 -54.92 -15.31 48.35
N LEU A 567 -54.02 -14.58 47.70
CA LEU A 567 -52.67 -14.31 48.19
C LEU A 567 -52.68 -13.50 49.49
N THR A 568 -53.53 -12.47 49.62
CA THR A 568 -53.66 -11.73 50.88
C THR A 568 -54.26 -12.56 52.00
N ARG A 569 -55.10 -13.56 51.69
CA ARG A 569 -55.56 -14.54 52.70
C ARG A 569 -54.42 -15.46 53.12
N GLN A 570 -53.58 -15.91 52.20
CA GLN A 570 -52.41 -16.75 52.50
C GLN A 570 -51.35 -16.02 53.33
N LEU A 571 -51.17 -14.71 53.14
CA LEU A 571 -50.24 -13.88 53.92
C LEU A 571 -50.75 -13.51 55.33
N LYS A 572 -52.03 -13.75 55.62
CA LYS A 572 -52.65 -13.46 56.94
C LYS A 572 -52.76 -14.70 57.84
N LEU A 573 -52.35 -15.86 57.34
CA LEU A 573 -52.08 -17.09 58.11
C LEU A 573 -50.59 -17.14 58.43
#